data_AF-A0A659UMF6-F1
#
_entry.id   AF-A0A659UMF6-F1
#
_cell.length_a   1.000
_cell.length_b   1.000
_cell.length_c   1.000
_cell.angle_alpha   90.00
_cell.angle_beta   90.00
_cell.angle_gamma   90.00
#
_symmetry.space_group_name_H-M   'P 1'
#
loop_
_entity.id
_entity.type
_entity.pdbx_description
1 polymer ?
#
loop_
_entity_poly.entity_id
_entity_poly.type
_entity_poly.pdbx_seq_one_letter_code
_entity_poly.pdbx_strand_id
1 'polypeptide(L)' 'ELMAAAQAVDLREGLTLAPGTSAVHTAIRALVPSLKEDRPLGVDAEALHAALAGNAWRPALAPADLVEKQA' A
#
# COMPACT_ATOMS: atom_id res chain seq x y z
N GLU A 1 6.46 -7.56 0.47
CA GLU A 1 6.97 -6.42 -0.33
C GLU A 1 6.21 -5.11 -0.08
N LEU A 2 4.89 -5.08 -0.23
CA LEU A 2 4.08 -3.85 -0.09
C LEU A 2 4.29 -3.08 1.24
N MET A 3 4.42 -3.78 2.37
CA MET A 3 4.72 -3.14 3.66
C MET A 3 6.05 -2.38 3.64
N ALA A 4 7.09 -2.98 3.06
CA ALA A 4 8.41 -2.37 2.94
C ALA A 4 8.39 -1.20 1.95
N ALA A 5 7.68 -1.34 0.84
CA ALA A 5 7.51 -0.26 -0.14
C ALA A 5 6.78 0.95 0.46
N ALA A 6 5.70 0.73 1.22
CA ALA A 6 5.00 1.81 1.90
C ALA A 6 5.89 2.49 2.96
N GLN A 7 6.75 1.72 3.64
CA GLN A 7 7.72 2.28 4.57
C GLN A 7 8.77 3.13 3.86
N ALA A 8 9.28 2.67 2.71
CA ALA A 8 10.24 3.44 1.92
C ALA A 8 9.64 4.77 1.42
N VAL A 9 8.34 4.80 1.10
CA VAL A 9 7.62 6.04 0.79
C VAL A 9 7.60 6.97 2.00
N ASP A 10 7.21 6.48 3.18
CA ASP A 10 7.10 7.30 4.39
C ASP A 10 8.44 7.96 4.78
N LEU A 11 9.54 7.26 4.55
CA LEU A 11 10.89 7.72 4.88
C LEU A 11 11.47 8.72 3.87
N ARG A 12 10.82 8.89 2.70
CA ARG A 12 11.34 9.76 1.64
C ARG A 12 10.65 11.12 1.67
N GLU A 13 11.37 12.10 2.20
CA GLU A 13 10.92 13.50 2.20
C GLU A 13 10.78 14.07 0.78
N GLY A 14 9.80 14.96 0.59
CA GLY A 14 9.57 15.66 -0.67
C GLY A 14 9.09 14.79 -1.84
N LEU A 15 8.71 13.53 -1.58
CA LEU A 15 8.18 12.64 -2.61
C LEU A 15 6.70 12.95 -2.90
N THR A 16 6.40 13.28 -4.16
CA THR A 16 5.03 13.33 -4.66
C THR A 16 4.71 12.03 -5.41
N LEU A 17 3.74 11.27 -4.91
CA LEU A 17 3.27 10.05 -5.57
C LEU A 17 2.27 10.36 -6.69
N ALA A 18 2.32 9.58 -7.77
CA ALA A 18 1.24 9.55 -8.75
C ALA A 18 -0.08 9.07 -8.08
N PRO A 19 -1.26 9.46 -8.59
CA PRO A 19 -2.55 9.19 -7.94
C PRO A 19 -2.76 7.71 -7.60
N GLY A 20 -2.55 6.80 -8.57
CA GLY A 20 -2.67 5.36 -8.33
C GLY A 20 -1.75 4.83 -7.24
N THR A 21 -0.47 5.25 -7.23
CA THR A 21 0.50 4.86 -6.19
C THR A 21 0.13 5.44 -4.82
N SER A 22 -0.38 6.67 -4.78
CA SER A 22 -0.88 7.31 -3.56
C SER A 22 -2.08 6.57 -2.96
N ALA A 23 -3.00 6.12 -3.82
CA ALA A 23 -4.14 5.32 -3.39
C ALA A 23 -3.72 3.96 -2.80
N VAL A 24 -2.75 3.29 -3.44
CA VAL A 24 -2.18 2.02 -2.93
C VAL A 24 -1.47 2.23 -1.59
N HIS A 25 -0.62 3.26 -1.48
CA HIS A 25 0.06 3.60 -0.22
C HIS A 25 -0.93 3.88 0.91
N THR A 26 -1.96 4.68 0.64
CA THR A 26 -3.04 4.99 1.60
C THR A 26 -3.76 3.72 2.05
N ALA A 27 -4.11 2.83 1.12
CA ALA A 27 -4.78 1.56 1.45
C ALA A 27 -3.90 0.66 2.33
N ILE A 28 -2.59 0.59 2.07
CA ILE A 28 -1.66 -0.15 2.93
C ILE A 28 -1.62 0.46 4.32
N ARG A 29 -1.56 1.80 4.44
CA ARG A 29 -1.46 2.49 5.74
C ARG A 29 -2.72 2.41 6.59
N ALA A 30 -3.88 2.12 6.00
CA ALA A 30 -5.09 1.79 6.73
C ALA A 30 -5.02 0.43 7.43
N LEU A 31 -4.17 -0.49 6.96
CA LEU A 31 -4.02 -1.86 7.49
C LEU A 31 -2.73 -2.06 8.29
N VAL A 32 -1.66 -1.39 7.86
CA VAL A 32 -0.30 -1.55 8.37
C VAL A 32 0.20 -0.18 8.81
N PRO A 33 0.22 0.12 10.12
CA PRO A 33 0.77 1.36 10.64
C PRO A 33 2.25 1.52 10.25
N SER A 34 2.69 2.78 10.06
CA SER A 34 4.10 3.09 9.82
C SER A 34 4.98 2.54 10.95
N LEU A 35 6.11 1.94 10.59
CA LEU A 35 7.03 1.35 11.56
C LEU A 35 7.90 2.46 12.16
N LYS A 36 7.66 2.78 13.44
CA LYS A 36 8.45 3.79 14.17
C LYS A 36 9.53 3.15 15.04
N GLU A 37 9.16 2.06 15.70
CA GLU A 37 10.01 1.26 16.58
C GLU A 37 9.80 -0.20 16.21
N ASP A 38 10.78 -1.05 16.55
CA ASP A 38 10.68 -2.48 16.32
C ASP A 38 9.49 -3.10 17.05
N ARG A 39 8.76 -3.96 16.33
CA ARG A 39 7.62 -4.71 16.85
C ARG A 39 7.43 -6.00 16.03
N PRO A 40 6.68 -6.99 16.55
CA PRO A 40 6.27 -8.13 15.75
C PRO A 40 5.47 -7.68 14.51
N LEU A 41 5.91 -8.11 13.32
CA LEU A 41 5.29 -7.74 12.03
C LEU A 41 4.31 -8.78 11.49
N GLY A 42 4.23 -9.97 12.11
CA GLY A 42 3.38 -11.07 11.64
C GLY A 42 1.90 -10.69 11.56
N VAL A 43 1.39 -10.02 12.60
CA VAL A 43 -0.02 -9.57 12.67
C VAL A 43 -0.38 -8.66 11.50
N ASP A 44 0.49 -7.71 11.17
CA ASP A 44 0.29 -6.79 10.05
C ASP A 44 0.39 -7.49 8.69
N ALA A 45 1.34 -8.41 8.57
CA ALA A 45 1.52 -9.19 7.35
C ALA A 45 0.29 -10.08 7.08
N GLU A 46 -0.28 -10.70 8.12
CA GLU A 46 -1.49 -11.50 8.04
C GLU A 46 -2.72 -10.65 7.70
N ALA A 47 -2.88 -9.48 8.33
CA ALA A 47 -3.97 -8.56 8.03
C ALA A 47 -3.92 -8.06 6.57
N LEU A 48 -2.74 -7.68 6.09
CA LEU A 48 -2.54 -7.28 4.71
C LEU A 48 -2.79 -8.46 3.75
N HIS A 49 -2.30 -9.65 4.08
CA HIS A 49 -2.53 -10.86 3.28
C HIS A 49 -4.02 -11.18 3.15
N ALA A 50 -4.78 -11.15 4.26
CA ALA A 50 -6.22 -11.40 4.25
C ALA A 50 -6.97 -10.36 3.39
N ALA A 51 -6.58 -9.09 3.46
CA ALA A 51 -7.19 -8.03 2.65
C ALA A 51 -6.93 -8.21 1.16
N LEU A 52 -5.71 -8.62 0.79
CA LEU A 52 -5.32 -8.93 -0.60
C LEU A 52 -6.08 -10.16 -1.12
N ALA A 53 -6.17 -11.23 -0.32
CA ALA A 53 -6.82 -12.47 -0.71
C ALA A 53 -8.35 -12.35 -0.79
N GLY A 54 -8.95 -11.52 0.07
CA GLY A 54 -10.41 -11.35 0.15
C GLY A 54 -10.99 -10.32 -0.82
N ASN A 55 -10.17 -9.68 -1.68
CA ASN A 55 -10.58 -8.56 -2.54
C ASN A 55 -11.21 -7.38 -1.77
N ALA A 56 -11.07 -7.37 -0.45
CA ALA A 56 -11.55 -6.32 0.45
C ALA A 56 -10.66 -5.06 0.37
N TRP A 57 -9.49 -5.20 -0.24
CA TRP A 57 -8.64 -4.10 -0.62
C TRP A 57 -9.00 -3.64 -2.04
N ARG A 58 -9.51 -2.41 -2.17
CA ARG A 58 -9.63 -1.74 -3.47
C ARG A 58 -9.13 -0.31 -3.28
N PRO A 59 -7.87 -0.01 -3.65
CA PRO A 59 -7.47 1.37 -3.75
C PRO A 59 -8.42 2.07 -4.73
N ALA A 60 -8.83 3.30 -4.41
CA ALA A 60 -9.67 4.10 -5.29
C ALA A 60 -8.82 4.53 -6.51
N LEU A 61 -8.61 3.59 -7.43
CA LEU A 61 -7.93 3.81 -8.69
C LEU A 61 -8.96 4.37 -9.67
N ALA A 62 -8.71 5.54 -10.25
CA ALA A 62 -9.47 5.99 -11.39
C ALA A 62 -9.15 5.11 -12.60
N PRO A 63 -10.05 4.99 -13.59
CA PRO A 63 -9.75 4.30 -14.85
C PRO A 63 -8.49 4.85 -15.53
N ALA A 64 -8.20 6.14 -15.37
CA ALA A 64 -6.98 6.79 -15.86
C ALA A 64 -5.69 6.33 -15.17
N ASP A 65 -5.79 5.68 -13.99
CA ASP A 65 -4.66 5.13 -13.23
C ASP A 65 -4.35 3.67 -13.61
N LEU A 66 -5.27 3.01 -14.33
CA LEU A 66 -5.08 1.66 -14.82
C LEU A 66 -4.35 1.74 -16.16
N VAL A 67 -3.06 1.41 -16.18
CA VAL A 67 -2.36 1.16 -17.43
C VAL A 67 -2.92 -0.16 -17.99
N GLU A 68 -3.95 -0.07 -18.82
CA GLU A 68 -4.38 -1.20 -19.64
C GLU A 68 -3.26 -1.55 -20.61
N LYS A 69 -2.51 -2.62 -20.35
CA LYS A 69 -1.79 -3.31 -21.41
C LYS A 69 -2.80 -4.17 -22.18
N GLN A 70 -3.33 -3.61 -23.27
CA GLN A 70 -3.93 -4.39 -24.35
C GLN A 70 -2.82 -5.09 -25.16
N ALA A 71 -2.82 -6.44 -25.09
CA ALA A 71 -2.62 -7.41 -26.18
C ALA A 71 -2.15 -8.75 -25.61
#